data_AF-A0A5C9EV99-F1
#
_entry.id   AF-A0A5C9EV99-F1
#
_cell.length_a   1.000
_cell.length_b   1.000
_cell.length_c   1.000
_cell.angle_alpha   90.00
_cell.angle_beta   90.00
_cell.angle_gamma   90.00
#
_symmetry.space_group_name_H-M   'P 1'
#
loop_
_entity.id
_entity.type
_entity.pdbx_description
1 polymer ?
#
loop_
_entity_poly.entity_id
_entity_poly.type
_entity_poly.pdbx_seq_one_letter_code
_entity_poly.pdbx_strand_id
1 'polypeptide(L)'
;MANTFTVVFKDKTANQLSYKLCVKEIRYVIINEVFRNYSICSPRGSLKTLLQLPYDKVMEISEKMAFSQTLSLAVINKTLNDVYYFSRFFKSYKFPWEHEKASLYKKLKLYLHKIHKIAPIFDYQRAKINLKTLHKFFDKSTFWPTISTQLAMTLYITDLKDSYFVEKLILENVRALTYCSAYAFYRTKNKLIEKGVLSKNERYSRGI
;
A
#
# COMPACT_ATOMS: atom_id res chain seq x y z
N MET A 1 13.25 -14.56 -15.17
CA MET A 1 14.25 -15.09 -14.23
C MET A 1 13.83 -14.72 -12.82
N ALA A 2 13.61 -15.70 -11.94
CA ALA A 2 13.25 -15.46 -10.55
C ALA A 2 14.55 -15.28 -9.75
N ASN A 3 14.82 -14.07 -9.25
CA ASN A 3 15.93 -13.86 -8.33
C ASN A 3 15.59 -14.53 -7.00
N THR A 4 16.04 -15.76 -6.84
CA THR A 4 15.98 -16.52 -5.60
C THR A 4 17.10 -16.02 -4.69
N PHE A 5 16.74 -15.30 -3.63
CA PHE A 5 17.70 -14.88 -2.61
C PHE A 5 17.72 -15.94 -1.51
N THR A 6 18.90 -16.51 -1.25
CA THR A 6 19.14 -17.42 -0.14
C THR A 6 19.62 -16.60 1.05
N VAL A 7 18.81 -16.50 2.10
CA VAL A 7 19.22 -15.89 3.37
C VAL A 7 19.64 -17.03 4.30
N VAL A 8 20.89 -17.01 4.75
CA VAL A 8 21.46 -18.03 5.63
C VAL A 8 21.39 -17.52 7.07
N PHE A 9 20.42 -18.02 7.84
CA PHE A 9 20.50 -17.97 9.29
C PHE A 9 21.21 -19.24 9.75
N LYS A 10 22.38 -19.07 10.37
CA LYS A 10 23.19 -20.16 10.91
C LYS A 10 22.64 -20.52 12.28
N ASP A 11 21.62 -21.37 12.31
CA ASP A 11 21.22 -22.00 13.57
C ASP A 11 21.78 -23.42 13.63
N LYS A 12 22.57 -23.68 14.67
CA LYS A 12 23.24 -24.96 14.90
C LYS A 12 22.21 -25.95 15.46
N THR A 13 21.38 -26.55 14.64
CA THR A 13 20.83 -27.89 14.93
C THR A 13 20.27 -28.56 13.67
N ALA A 14 20.40 -29.88 13.67
CA ALA A 14 20.48 -30.71 12.48
C ALA A 14 19.14 -30.98 11.77
N ASN A 15 19.26 -31.10 10.45
CA ASN A 15 18.43 -31.85 9.51
C ASN A 15 17.06 -31.25 9.10
N GLN A 16 17.07 -30.71 7.87
CA GLN A 16 15.97 -30.18 7.06
C GLN A 16 15.36 -28.86 7.54
N LEU A 17 16.16 -27.79 7.44
CA LEU A 17 15.67 -26.41 7.48
C LEU A 17 14.72 -26.16 6.29
N SER A 18 13.45 -25.90 6.60
CA SER A 18 12.39 -25.60 5.64
C SER A 18 12.42 -24.12 5.22
N TYR A 19 13.41 -23.73 4.41
CA TYR A 19 13.70 -22.35 3.99
C TYR A 19 12.66 -21.67 3.08
N LYS A 20 11.43 -22.17 3.00
CA LYS A 20 10.38 -21.62 2.12
C LYS A 20 9.59 -20.46 2.75
N LEU A 21 9.72 -20.26 4.06
CA LEU A 21 8.96 -19.24 4.83
C LEU A 21 9.57 -17.82 4.80
N CYS A 22 10.88 -17.65 4.58
CA CYS A 22 11.54 -16.39 4.96
C CYS A 22 11.32 -15.20 3.99
N VAL A 23 11.22 -15.39 2.68
CA VAL A 23 11.24 -14.26 1.71
C VAL A 23 9.97 -13.40 1.76
N LYS A 24 8.80 -14.01 1.95
CA LYS A 24 7.53 -13.26 2.00
C LYS A 24 7.42 -12.44 3.28
N GLU A 25 7.90 -12.99 4.39
CA GLU A 25 7.91 -12.36 5.70
C GLU A 25 8.93 -11.22 5.75
N ILE A 26 10.15 -11.45 5.25
CA ILE A 26 11.16 -10.40 5.09
C ILE A 26 10.60 -9.25 4.25
N ARG A 27 9.99 -9.57 3.10
CA ARG A 27 9.35 -8.56 2.26
C ARG A 27 8.24 -7.82 3.00
N TYR A 28 7.41 -8.53 3.75
CA TYR A 28 6.34 -7.92 4.53
C TYR A 28 6.90 -6.92 5.56
N VAL A 29 7.90 -7.34 6.34
CA VAL A 29 8.51 -6.51 7.40
C VAL A 29 9.17 -5.27 6.80
N ILE A 30 10.04 -5.44 5.81
CA ILE A 30 10.78 -4.33 5.18
C ILE A 30 9.81 -3.34 4.51
N ILE A 31 8.81 -3.83 3.78
CA ILE A 31 7.90 -2.94 3.05
C ILE A 31 6.91 -2.24 3.98
N ASN A 32 6.48 -2.87 5.08
CA ASN A 32 5.69 -2.16 6.10
C ASN A 32 6.50 -1.03 6.74
N GLU A 33 7.75 -1.29 7.11
CA GLU A 33 8.65 -0.28 7.67
C GLU A 33 8.83 0.91 6.70
N VAL A 34 9.10 0.63 5.43
CA VAL A 34 9.17 1.68 4.39
C VAL A 34 7.90 2.50 4.33
N PHE A 35 6.74 1.84 4.20
CA PHE A 35 5.48 2.56 3.96
C PHE A 35 4.97 3.34 5.17
N ARG A 36 5.39 2.99 6.39
CA ARG A 36 4.98 3.65 7.65
C ARG A 36 5.94 4.75 8.08
N ASN A 37 7.23 4.62 7.80
CA ASN A 37 8.25 5.52 8.36
C ASN A 37 8.99 6.38 7.33
N TYR A 38 8.91 6.07 6.04
CA TYR A 38 9.65 6.80 5.01
C TYR A 38 8.74 7.23 3.85
N SER A 39 8.77 8.52 3.50
CA SER A 39 8.05 8.99 2.30
C SER A 39 8.71 8.43 1.03
N ILE A 40 7.94 7.71 0.22
CA ILE A 40 8.40 7.21 -1.09
C ILE A 40 8.16 8.23 -2.21
N CYS A 41 7.58 9.39 -1.88
CA CYS A 41 7.26 10.47 -2.81
C CYS A 41 8.16 11.68 -2.59
N SER A 42 8.51 12.37 -3.69
CA SER A 42 9.16 13.68 -3.62
C SER A 42 8.26 14.74 -2.95
N PRO A 43 8.82 15.70 -2.17
CA PRO A 43 8.09 16.78 -1.49
C PRO A 43 7.20 17.62 -2.40
N ARG A 44 7.49 17.69 -3.71
CA ARG A 44 6.67 18.44 -4.68
C ARG A 44 5.40 17.71 -5.13
N GLY A 45 5.03 16.61 -4.47
CA GLY A 45 3.69 15.99 -4.56
C GLY A 45 3.31 15.38 -5.91
N SER A 46 4.19 15.47 -6.91
CA SER A 46 3.95 14.82 -8.18
C SER A 46 4.24 13.33 -8.04
N LEU A 47 3.25 12.50 -8.37
CA LEU A 47 3.36 11.05 -8.56
C LEU A 47 4.44 10.64 -9.60
N LYS A 48 5.22 11.61 -10.12
CA LYS A 48 6.19 11.47 -11.22
C LYS A 48 7.55 10.95 -10.77
N THR A 49 7.88 11.00 -9.49
CA THR A 49 9.19 10.54 -9.01
C THR A 49 8.99 9.77 -7.71
N LEU A 50 8.86 8.45 -7.80
CA LEU A 50 9.16 7.62 -6.64
C LEU A 50 10.63 7.82 -6.35
N LEU A 51 10.94 8.22 -5.13
CA LEU A 51 12.32 8.33 -4.71
C LEU A 51 12.88 6.91 -4.60
N GLN A 52 14.05 6.68 -5.19
CA GLN A 52 14.91 5.65 -4.61
C GLN A 52 15.13 6.08 -3.15
N LEU A 53 14.87 5.19 -2.20
CA LEU A 53 15.16 5.51 -0.80
C LEU A 53 16.66 5.85 -0.73
N PRO A 54 17.04 6.98 -0.09
CA PRO A 54 18.44 7.30 0.15
C PRO A 54 19.17 6.12 0.82
N TYR A 55 20.45 5.92 0.49
CA TYR A 55 21.21 4.75 0.93
C TYR A 55 21.31 4.66 2.46
N ASP A 56 21.45 5.80 3.14
CA ASP A 56 21.42 5.93 4.60
C ASP A 56 20.12 5.38 5.19
N LYS A 57 18.97 5.61 4.54
CA LYS A 57 17.69 5.06 4.99
C LYS A 57 17.58 3.57 4.77
N VAL A 58 18.18 3.04 3.70
CA VAL A 58 18.25 1.59 3.49
C VAL A 58 19.14 0.93 4.55
N MET A 59 20.25 1.57 4.94
CA MET A 59 21.10 1.08 6.04
C MET A 59 20.33 1.07 7.36
N GLU A 60 19.65 2.16 7.71
CA GLU A 60 18.83 2.29 8.92
C GLU A 60 17.79 1.16 9.03
N ILE A 61 17.06 0.87 7.93
CA ILE A 61 16.08 -0.23 7.88
C ILE A 61 16.77 -1.60 8.05
N SER A 62 17.92 -1.78 7.39
CA SER A 62 18.65 -3.06 7.41
C SER A 62 19.17 -3.38 8.81
N GLU A 63 19.72 -2.38 9.50
CA GLU A 63 20.19 -2.49 10.88
C GLU A 63 19.04 -2.75 11.84
N LYS A 64 17.95 -1.95 11.76
CA LYS A 64 16.76 -2.11 12.59
C LYS A 64 16.15 -3.51 12.50
N MET A 65 16.17 -4.11 11.31
CA MET A 65 15.54 -5.40 11.05
C MET A 65 16.51 -6.59 11.04
N ALA A 66 17.80 -6.36 11.31
CA ALA A 66 18.84 -7.37 11.25
C ALA A 66 18.89 -8.14 9.90
N PHE A 67 18.68 -7.43 8.78
CA PHE A 67 18.78 -7.97 7.42
C PHE A 67 20.01 -7.44 6.70
N SER A 68 20.49 -8.18 5.69
CA SER A 68 21.60 -7.68 4.86
C SER A 68 21.17 -6.48 4.02
N GLN A 69 22.05 -5.48 3.92
CA GLN A 69 21.78 -4.26 3.15
C GLN A 69 21.42 -4.57 1.69
N THR A 70 22.12 -5.54 1.07
CA THR A 70 21.83 -6.00 -0.30
C THR A 70 20.41 -6.55 -0.44
N LEU A 71 19.94 -7.31 0.55
CA LEU A 71 18.59 -7.86 0.55
C LEU A 71 17.54 -6.77 0.70
N SER A 72 17.72 -5.88 1.67
CA SER A 72 16.83 -4.73 1.88
C SER A 72 16.73 -3.87 0.63
N LEU A 73 17.88 -3.51 0.05
CA LEU A 73 17.94 -2.73 -1.18
C LEU A 73 17.19 -3.41 -2.32
N ALA A 74 17.39 -4.73 -2.51
CA ALA A 74 16.72 -5.49 -3.56
C ALA A 74 15.19 -5.54 -3.37
N VAL A 75 14.73 -5.76 -2.14
CA VAL A 75 13.30 -5.80 -1.79
C VAL A 75 12.63 -4.45 -1.98
N ILE A 76 13.28 -3.39 -1.49
CA ILE A 76 12.78 -2.00 -1.58
C ILE A 76 12.73 -1.57 -3.04
N ASN A 77 13.85 -1.66 -3.78
CA ASN A 77 13.91 -1.23 -5.17
C ASN A 77 12.94 -1.97 -6.07
N LYS A 78 12.81 -3.29 -5.89
CA LYS A 78 11.82 -4.07 -6.64
C LYS A 78 10.40 -3.58 -6.36
N THR A 79 10.06 -3.37 -5.10
CA THR A 79 8.72 -2.90 -4.71
C THR A 79 8.44 -1.50 -5.23
N LEU A 80 9.39 -0.57 -5.12
CA LEU A 80 9.24 0.79 -5.65
C LEU A 80 9.10 0.80 -7.17
N ASN A 81 9.84 -0.05 -7.89
CA ASN A 81 9.67 -0.22 -9.34
C ASN A 81 8.28 -0.76 -9.69
N ASP A 82 7.81 -1.77 -8.96
CA ASP A 82 6.46 -2.31 -9.17
C ASP A 82 5.38 -1.24 -8.91
N VAL A 83 5.54 -0.42 -7.87
CA VAL A 83 4.67 0.74 -7.61
C VAL A 83 4.75 1.73 -8.76
N TYR A 84 5.94 2.07 -9.26
CA TYR A 84 6.13 3.02 -10.36
C TYR A 84 5.34 2.59 -11.61
N TYR A 85 5.53 1.35 -12.05
CA TYR A 85 4.87 0.83 -13.24
C TYR A 85 3.36 0.71 -13.04
N PHE A 86 2.92 0.30 -11.86
CA PHE A 86 1.51 0.19 -11.54
C PHE A 86 0.81 1.56 -11.50
N SER A 87 1.46 2.57 -10.93
CA SER A 87 0.95 3.94 -10.92
C SER A 87 0.94 4.56 -12.32
N ARG A 88 1.94 4.26 -13.17
CA ARG A 88 1.91 4.62 -14.60
C ARG A 88 0.77 3.97 -15.35
N PHE A 89 0.45 2.70 -15.06
CA PHE A 89 -0.70 2.03 -15.63
C PHE A 89 -2.01 2.77 -15.28
N PHE A 90 -2.22 3.14 -14.01
CA PHE A 90 -3.39 3.93 -13.62
C PHE A 90 -3.46 5.31 -14.27
N LYS A 91 -2.29 5.92 -14.53
CA LYS A 91 -2.20 7.21 -15.23
C LYS A 91 -2.61 7.12 -16.69
N SER A 92 -2.10 6.12 -17.41
CA SER A 92 -2.34 5.98 -18.84
C SER A 92 -3.70 5.36 -19.14
N TYR A 93 -4.20 4.51 -18.25
CA TYR A 93 -5.46 3.82 -18.46
C TYR A 93 -6.64 4.70 -18.05
N LYS A 94 -7.34 5.24 -19.04
CA LYS A 94 -8.65 5.85 -18.84
C LYS A 94 -9.65 4.73 -18.59
N PHE A 95 -9.95 4.44 -17.33
CA PHE A 95 -11.00 3.48 -16.99
C PHE A 95 -12.32 3.99 -17.58
N PRO A 96 -12.92 3.29 -18.56
CA PRO A 96 -14.28 3.60 -18.96
C PRO A 96 -15.14 3.40 -17.72
N TRP A 97 -15.92 4.43 -17.40
CA TRP A 97 -16.86 4.35 -16.31
C TRP A 97 -18.01 3.47 -16.78
N GLU A 98 -17.83 2.16 -16.65
CA GLU A 98 -18.86 1.19 -17.02
C GLU A 98 -20.04 1.40 -16.08
N HIS A 99 -21.23 1.62 -16.65
CA HIS A 99 -22.48 1.73 -15.90
C HIS A 99 -22.78 0.48 -15.06
N GLU A 100 -22.09 -0.63 -15.34
CA GLU A 100 -22.27 -1.90 -14.66
C GLU A 100 -21.44 -1.99 -13.36
N LYS A 101 -22.07 -1.63 -12.24
CA LYS A 101 -21.46 -1.59 -10.90
C LYS A 101 -20.83 -2.93 -10.48
N ALA A 102 -21.42 -4.05 -10.90
CA ALA A 102 -20.89 -5.39 -10.62
C ALA A 102 -19.54 -5.65 -11.32
N SER A 103 -19.37 -5.23 -12.58
CA SER A 103 -18.08 -5.28 -13.30
C SER A 103 -17.03 -4.44 -12.57
N LEU A 104 -17.42 -3.24 -12.13
CA LEU A 104 -16.53 -2.36 -11.41
C LEU A 104 -16.04 -2.95 -10.08
N TYR A 105 -16.93 -3.59 -9.31
CA TYR A 105 -16.53 -4.27 -8.08
C TYR A 105 -15.51 -5.39 -8.33
N LYS A 106 -15.69 -6.18 -9.40
CA LYS A 106 -14.72 -7.21 -9.80
C LYS A 106 -13.34 -6.59 -10.12
N LYS A 107 -13.31 -5.48 -10.86
CA LYS A 107 -12.07 -4.73 -11.16
C LYS A 107 -11.41 -4.20 -9.89
N LEU A 108 -12.17 -3.61 -8.98
CA LEU A 108 -11.66 -3.12 -7.69
C LEU A 108 -11.02 -4.25 -6.88
N LYS A 109 -11.66 -5.43 -6.78
CA LYS A 109 -11.07 -6.60 -6.10
C LYS A 109 -9.76 -7.06 -6.75
N LEU A 110 -9.72 -7.07 -8.07
CA LEU A 110 -8.52 -7.45 -8.83
C LEU A 110 -7.37 -6.48 -8.56
N TYR A 111 -7.63 -5.17 -8.61
CA TYR A 111 -6.60 -4.18 -8.34
C TYR A 111 -6.19 -4.15 -6.87
N LEU A 112 -7.12 -4.37 -5.93
CA LEU A 112 -6.77 -4.54 -4.51
C LEU A 112 -5.84 -5.75 -4.30
N HIS A 113 -6.08 -6.85 -5.01
CA HIS A 113 -5.19 -8.01 -4.98
C HIS A 113 -3.80 -7.67 -5.55
N LYS A 114 -3.74 -6.99 -6.69
CA LYS A 114 -2.46 -6.54 -7.29
C LYS A 114 -1.70 -5.62 -6.34
N ILE A 115 -2.38 -4.65 -5.73
CA ILE A 115 -1.80 -3.76 -4.72
C ILE A 115 -1.20 -4.56 -3.57
N HIS A 116 -1.94 -5.51 -2.97
CA HIS A 116 -1.44 -6.33 -1.88
C HIS A 116 -0.24 -7.21 -2.32
N LYS A 117 -0.22 -7.65 -3.58
CA LYS A 117 0.94 -8.37 -4.14
C LYS A 117 2.16 -7.48 -4.35
N ILE A 118 1.98 -6.18 -4.60
CA ILE A 118 3.05 -5.18 -4.75
C ILE A 118 3.57 -4.73 -3.37
N ALA A 119 2.67 -4.38 -2.47
CA ALA A 119 2.98 -3.89 -1.13
C ALA A 119 2.02 -4.57 -0.12
N PRO A 120 2.46 -5.63 0.57
CA PRO A 120 1.64 -6.34 1.56
C PRO A 120 1.61 -5.57 2.90
N ILE A 121 1.10 -4.34 2.89
CA ILE A 121 1.18 -3.38 4.01
C ILE A 121 -0.12 -3.25 4.81
N PHE A 122 -1.10 -4.10 4.52
CA PHE A 122 -2.42 -4.10 5.15
C PHE A 122 -3.01 -5.51 5.14
N ASP A 123 -3.92 -5.79 6.08
CA ASP A 123 -4.71 -7.03 6.10
C ASP A 123 -5.62 -7.10 4.86
N TYR A 124 -5.31 -8.02 3.95
CA TYR A 124 -6.04 -8.22 2.70
C TYR A 124 -7.50 -8.65 2.91
N GLN A 125 -7.78 -9.48 3.90
CA GLN A 125 -9.15 -9.96 4.14
C GLN A 125 -10.01 -8.82 4.69
N ARG A 126 -9.46 -8.03 5.62
CA ARG A 126 -10.11 -6.83 6.14
C ARG A 126 -10.33 -5.80 5.05
N ALA A 127 -9.34 -5.58 4.18
CA ALA A 127 -9.47 -4.69 3.03
C ALA A 127 -10.57 -5.13 2.06
N LYS A 128 -10.75 -6.44 1.82
CA LYS A 128 -11.86 -6.93 0.98
C LYS A 128 -13.23 -6.65 1.59
N ILE A 129 -13.37 -6.80 2.90
CA ILE A 129 -14.61 -6.50 3.63
C ILE A 129 -14.88 -4.99 3.53
N ASN A 130 -13.90 -4.16 3.84
CA ASN A 130 -14.01 -2.70 3.76
C ASN A 130 -14.34 -2.24 2.33
N LEU A 131 -13.72 -2.82 1.31
CA LEU A 131 -14.03 -2.53 -0.08
C LEU A 131 -15.50 -2.84 -0.42
N LYS A 132 -16.02 -3.99 0.02
CA LYS A 132 -17.43 -4.38 -0.19
C LYS A 132 -18.38 -3.37 0.45
N THR A 133 -18.07 -2.95 1.68
CA THR A 133 -18.87 -1.96 2.42
C THR A 133 -18.84 -0.60 1.76
N LEU A 134 -17.65 -0.10 1.40
CA LEU A 134 -17.48 1.17 0.69
C LEU A 134 -18.19 1.18 -0.66
N HIS A 135 -18.09 0.10 -1.43
CA HIS A 135 -18.74 0.00 -2.72
C HIS A 135 -20.28 0.12 -2.61
N LYS A 136 -20.88 -0.57 -1.64
CA LYS A 136 -22.31 -0.42 -1.33
C LYS A 136 -22.66 0.99 -0.84
N PHE A 137 -21.77 1.63 -0.09
CA PHE A 137 -21.97 3.00 0.37
C PHE A 137 -21.98 4.00 -0.80
N PHE A 138 -21.02 3.90 -1.72
CA PHE A 138 -20.97 4.75 -2.92
C PHE A 138 -22.20 4.57 -3.80
N ASP A 139 -22.77 3.37 -3.81
CA ASP A 139 -24.00 3.04 -4.54
C ASP A 139 -25.21 3.79 -4.03
N LYS A 140 -25.35 3.82 -2.71
CA LYS A 140 -26.47 4.51 -2.05
C LYS A 140 -26.28 6.02 -1.97
N SER A 141 -25.05 6.51 -1.96
CA SER A 141 -24.75 7.93 -1.70
C SER A 141 -24.70 8.81 -2.95
N THR A 142 -25.08 8.28 -4.13
CA THR A 142 -25.09 8.95 -5.45
C THR A 142 -23.76 9.65 -5.80
N PHE A 143 -22.68 9.28 -5.12
CA PHE A 143 -21.34 9.77 -5.33
C PHE A 143 -20.40 8.60 -5.48
N TRP A 144 -19.60 8.65 -6.54
CA TRP A 144 -18.85 7.48 -6.94
C TRP A 144 -17.43 7.87 -7.36
N PRO A 145 -16.45 7.70 -6.45
CA PRO A 145 -15.06 8.02 -6.74
C PRO A 145 -14.48 7.15 -7.86
N THR A 146 -13.37 7.60 -8.43
CA THR A 146 -12.58 6.79 -9.36
C THR A 146 -12.05 5.52 -8.69
N ILE A 147 -11.68 4.52 -9.48
CA ILE A 147 -11.10 3.26 -8.98
C ILE A 147 -9.91 3.52 -8.05
N SER A 148 -8.99 4.41 -8.45
CA SER A 148 -7.83 4.79 -7.64
C SER A 148 -8.23 5.33 -6.27
N THR A 149 -9.23 6.21 -6.21
CA THR A 149 -9.72 6.79 -4.96
C THR A 149 -10.45 5.77 -4.10
N GLN A 150 -11.26 4.87 -4.68
CA GLN A 150 -11.91 3.79 -3.93
C GLN A 150 -10.88 2.83 -3.29
N LEU A 151 -9.82 2.49 -4.03
CA LEU A 151 -8.71 1.67 -3.51
C LEU A 151 -7.96 2.41 -2.39
N ALA A 152 -7.63 3.69 -2.58
CA ALA A 152 -6.96 4.50 -1.57
C ALA A 152 -7.77 4.59 -0.27
N MET A 153 -9.08 4.83 -0.36
CA MET A 153 -9.98 4.85 0.80
C MET A 153 -10.06 3.49 1.49
N THR A 154 -10.10 2.41 0.70
CA THR A 154 -10.11 1.05 1.26
C THR A 154 -8.87 0.80 2.11
N LEU A 155 -7.69 1.13 1.59
CA LEU A 155 -6.41 0.98 2.31
C LEU A 155 -6.39 1.84 3.57
N TYR A 156 -6.76 3.12 3.44
CA TYR A 156 -6.83 4.08 4.54
C TYR A 156 -7.72 3.58 5.69
N ILE A 157 -8.96 3.17 5.40
CA ILE A 157 -9.89 2.69 6.45
C ILE A 157 -9.39 1.38 7.06
N THR A 158 -8.75 0.53 6.26
CA THR A 158 -8.22 -0.75 6.76
C THR A 158 -7.12 -0.53 7.79
N ASP A 159 -6.17 0.36 7.49
CA ASP A 159 -5.03 0.63 8.37
C ASP A 159 -5.40 1.52 9.58
N LEU A 160 -6.35 2.45 9.40
CA LEU A 160 -6.90 3.26 10.49
C LEU A 160 -7.46 2.38 11.62
N LYS A 161 -8.15 1.29 11.27
CA LYS A 161 -8.75 0.32 12.20
C LYS A 161 -7.80 -0.81 12.59
N ASP A 162 -6.53 -0.75 12.18
CA ASP A 162 -5.56 -1.79 12.50
C ASP A 162 -4.83 -1.45 13.81
N SER A 163 -5.14 -2.17 14.88
CA SER A 163 -4.47 -1.99 16.18
C SER A 163 -3.12 -2.69 16.26
N TYR A 164 -2.75 -3.50 15.26
CA TYR A 164 -1.47 -4.21 15.25
C TYR A 164 -0.29 -3.24 15.08
N PHE A 165 -0.50 -2.14 14.34
CA PHE A 165 0.53 -1.14 14.07
C PHE A 165 0.24 0.16 14.82
N VAL A 166 1.24 0.63 15.58
CA VAL A 166 1.22 1.93 16.25
C VAL A 166 1.31 3.05 15.21
N GLU A 167 2.33 2.98 14.35
CA GLU A 167 2.51 3.91 13.24
C GLU A 167 1.57 3.55 12.09
N LYS A 168 0.84 4.54 11.60
CA LYS A 168 -0.06 4.37 10.46
C LYS A 168 0.69 4.58 9.14
N LEU A 169 0.22 3.95 8.06
CA LEU A 169 0.77 4.11 6.72
C LEU A 169 0.87 5.59 6.29
N ILE A 170 2.01 6.05 5.78
CA ILE A 170 2.09 7.42 5.28
C ILE A 170 1.09 7.61 4.14
N LEU A 171 0.23 8.63 4.26
CA LEU A 171 -0.90 8.81 3.36
C LEU A 171 -0.44 9.08 1.92
N GLU A 172 0.66 9.80 1.77
CA GLU A 172 1.35 10.05 0.51
C GLU A 172 1.75 8.73 -0.16
N ASN A 173 2.24 7.76 0.60
CA ASN A 173 2.64 6.45 0.10
C ASN A 173 1.42 5.64 -0.37
N VAL A 174 0.32 5.65 0.40
CA VAL A 174 -0.94 5.00 0.00
C VAL A 174 -1.48 5.60 -1.30
N ARG A 175 -1.41 6.93 -1.41
CA ARG A 175 -1.85 7.65 -2.61
C ARG A 175 -0.95 7.39 -3.80
N ALA A 176 0.36 7.25 -3.60
CA ALA A 176 1.30 6.86 -4.64
C ALA A 176 0.99 5.48 -5.20
N LEU A 177 0.80 4.51 -4.29
CA LEU A 177 0.50 3.11 -4.59
C LEU A 177 -0.79 2.93 -5.39
N THR A 178 -1.77 3.80 -5.16
CA THR A 178 -3.09 3.75 -5.80
C THR A 178 -3.28 4.75 -6.93
N TYR A 179 -2.28 5.61 -7.19
CA TYR A 179 -2.39 6.75 -8.11
C TYR A 179 -3.59 7.66 -7.79
N CYS A 180 -3.79 7.98 -6.52
CA CYS A 180 -4.86 8.86 -6.05
C CYS A 180 -4.35 10.28 -5.77
N SER A 181 -4.97 11.30 -6.37
CA SER A 181 -4.65 12.69 -6.09
C SER A 181 -5.06 13.11 -4.68
N ALA A 182 -4.41 14.16 -4.14
CA ALA A 182 -4.73 14.72 -2.82
C ALA A 182 -6.18 15.17 -2.78
N TYR A 183 -6.55 15.95 -3.80
CA TYR A 183 -7.88 16.50 -3.93
C TYR A 183 -8.95 15.41 -3.95
N ALA A 184 -8.81 14.38 -4.80
CA ALA A 184 -9.80 13.31 -4.89
C ALA A 184 -9.90 12.51 -3.57
N PHE A 185 -8.76 12.28 -2.92
CA PHE A 185 -8.70 11.63 -1.61
C PHE A 185 -9.46 12.46 -0.56
N TYR A 186 -9.05 13.71 -0.32
CA TYR A 186 -9.64 14.53 0.74
C TYR A 186 -11.11 14.87 0.47
N ARG A 187 -11.50 15.11 -0.78
CA ARG A 187 -12.91 15.29 -1.16
C ARG A 187 -13.75 14.07 -0.78
N THR A 188 -13.25 12.86 -1.05
CA THR A 188 -13.97 11.62 -0.71
C THR A 188 -13.98 11.37 0.80
N LYS A 189 -12.86 11.62 1.49
CA LYS A 189 -12.78 11.53 2.95
C LYS A 189 -13.81 12.45 3.62
N ASN A 190 -13.90 13.71 3.20
CA ASN A 190 -14.85 14.67 3.76
C ASN A 190 -16.29 14.21 3.57
N LYS A 191 -16.64 13.65 2.40
CA LYS A 191 -17.96 13.05 2.18
C LYS A 191 -18.26 11.88 3.11
N LEU A 192 -17.26 11.03 3.40
CA LEU A 192 -17.42 9.95 4.37
C LEU A 192 -17.64 10.48 5.78
N ILE A 193 -16.97 11.58 6.16
CA ILE A 193 -17.19 12.27 7.44
C ILE A 193 -18.59 12.89 7.51
N GLU A 194 -18.99 13.64 6.48
CA GLU A 194 -20.33 14.26 6.37
C GLU A 194 -21.46 13.23 6.49
N LYS A 195 -21.23 12.01 6.00
CA LYS A 195 -22.19 10.90 6.06
C LYS A 195 -22.03 10.01 7.30
N GLY A 196 -21.20 10.39 8.27
CA GLY A 196 -21.01 9.68 9.54
C GLY A 196 -20.29 8.34 9.43
N VAL A 197 -19.62 8.05 8.31
CA VAL A 197 -18.85 6.81 8.11
C VAL A 197 -17.48 6.89 8.79
N LEU A 198 -16.90 8.09 8.85
CA LEU A 198 -15.62 8.40 9.50
C LEU A 198 -15.80 9.54 10.50
N SER A 199 -14.95 9.60 11.51
CA SER A 199 -14.96 10.70 12.48
C SER A 199 -14.04 11.86 12.07
N LYS A 200 -14.34 13.08 12.51
CA LYS A 200 -13.54 14.29 12.19
C LYS A 200 -12.08 14.21 12.65
N ASN A 201 -11.82 13.41 13.70
CA ASN A 201 -10.53 13.31 14.37
C ASN A 201 -9.69 12.11 13.91
N GLU A 202 -10.19 11.29 12.99
CA GLU A 202 -9.39 10.26 12.33
C GLU A 202 -8.37 10.93 11.38
N ARG A 203 -7.26 11.40 11.95
CA ARG A 203 -6.13 11.98 11.24
C ARG A 203 -5.01 10.95 11.17
N TYR A 204 -4.45 10.77 9.97
CA TYR A 204 -3.07 10.33 9.89
C TYR A 204 -2.23 11.53 10.31
N SER A 205 -1.26 11.31 11.18
CA SER A 205 -0.24 12.28 11.51
C SER A 205 0.27 12.88 10.20
N ARG A 206 0.20 14.20 10.06
CA ARG A 206 0.85 14.88 8.94
C ARG A 206 2.34 14.57 9.11
N GLY A 207 2.92 13.86 8.14
CA GLY A 207 4.37 13.86 8.00
C GLY A 207 4.80 15.32 7.95
N ILE A 208 5.76 15.67 8.81
CA ILE A 208 6.31 17.02 8.97
C ILE A 208 6.75 17.56 7.61
#